data_AF-A0AAV5MY88-F1
#
_entry.id   AF-A0AAV5MY88-F1
#
_cell.length_a   1.000
_cell.length_b   1.000
_cell.length_c   1.000
_cell.angle_alpha   90.00
_cell.angle_beta   90.00
_cell.angle_gamma   90.00
#
_symmetry.space_group_name_H-M   'P 1'
#
loop_
_entity.id
_entity.type
_entity.pdbx_description
1 polymer ?
#
loop_
_entity_poly.entity_id
_entity_poly.type
_entity_poly.pdbx_seq_one_letter_code
_entity_poly.pdbx_strand_id
1 'polypeptide(L)'
;CAVSFSSEAIPNGIGFGGRINHFGLFLSAAFDQGHTFSCATFNSPCLSKSSKICPEVIECWGVVRKGTQQEKQDALKGTVLERFKEDRNMLNMVGIANASE
;
A
#
# COMPACT_ATOMS: atom_id res chain seq x y z
N CYS A 1 0.82 6.42 0.69
CA CYS A 1 1.39 6.11 2.01
C CYS A 1 1.09 7.28 2.94
N ALA A 2 0.45 7.03 4.09
CA ALA A 2 0.08 8.11 4.99
C ALA A 2 1.35 8.70 5.58
N VAL A 3 1.76 9.87 5.06
CA VAL A 3 2.88 10.63 5.61
C VAL A 3 2.53 10.97 7.06
N SER A 4 3.45 10.68 7.98
CA SER A 4 3.29 10.89 9.43
C SER A 4 2.33 9.95 10.18
N PHE A 5 1.95 8.80 9.59
CA PHE A 5 1.27 7.72 10.32
C PHE A 5 2.13 6.45 10.30
N SER A 6 2.57 6.01 11.47
CA SER A 6 3.27 4.74 11.67
C SER A 6 2.71 4.06 12.92
N SER A 7 2.22 2.83 12.76
CA SER A 7 1.82 1.97 13.87
C SER A 7 2.51 0.63 13.69
N GLU A 8 2.86 -0.06 14.79
CA GLU A 8 3.37 -1.43 14.71
C GLU A 8 2.38 -2.38 14.01
N ALA A 9 1.08 -2.09 14.11
CA ALA A 9 0.04 -2.85 13.44
C ALA A 9 -0.14 -2.48 11.96
N ILE A 10 0.31 -1.30 11.53
CA ILE A 10 0.10 -0.78 10.16
C ILE A 10 1.43 -0.26 9.63
N PRO A 11 2.26 -1.13 9.02
CA PRO A 11 3.52 -0.73 8.44
C PRO A 11 3.28 0.22 7.26
N ASN A 12 4.03 1.32 7.21
CA ASN A 12 3.87 2.31 6.16
C ASN A 12 4.56 1.84 4.87
N GLY A 13 3.77 1.32 3.94
CA GLY A 13 4.25 0.73 2.71
C GLY A 13 3.17 -0.10 2.03
N ILE A 14 3.60 -1.00 1.14
CA ILE A 14 2.72 -1.92 0.42
C ILE A 14 3.22 -3.34 0.67
N GLY A 15 2.41 -4.17 1.30
CA GLY A 15 2.69 -5.58 1.57
C GLY A 15 1.75 -6.51 0.80
N PHE A 16 2.29 -7.61 0.27
CA PHE A 16 1.55 -8.65 -0.45
C PHE A 16 1.79 -10.02 0.16
N GLY A 17 0.70 -10.64 0.65
CA GLY A 17 0.70 -11.99 1.19
C GLY A 17 1.52 -12.15 2.48
N GLY A 18 1.10 -13.06 3.37
CA GLY A 18 1.74 -13.23 4.67
C GLY A 18 1.14 -12.33 5.76
N ARG A 19 1.99 -11.89 6.70
CA ARG A 19 1.61 -11.12 7.89
C ARG A 19 2.52 -9.92 8.09
N ILE A 20 2.12 -9.00 8.96
CA ILE A 20 2.95 -7.85 9.37
C ILE A 20 4.35 -8.36 9.78
N ASN A 21 5.39 -7.67 9.30
CA ASN A 21 6.82 -8.01 9.43
C ASN A 21 7.29 -9.30 8.70
N HIS A 22 6.40 -9.99 8.00
CA HIS A 22 6.74 -11.19 7.22
C HIS A 22 5.86 -11.31 5.97
N PHE A 23 5.94 -10.30 5.11
CA PHE A 23 5.22 -10.32 3.83
C PHE A 23 6.00 -11.10 2.78
N GLY A 24 5.27 -11.71 1.84
CA GLY A 24 5.87 -12.34 0.66
C GLY A 24 6.63 -11.32 -0.20
N LEU A 25 6.06 -10.13 -0.33
CA LEU A 25 6.72 -8.93 -0.86
C LEU A 25 6.27 -7.72 -0.05
N PHE A 26 7.20 -6.87 0.35
CA PHE A 26 6.93 -5.58 0.96
C PHE A 26 7.79 -4.50 0.32
N LEU A 27 7.18 -3.33 0.09
CA LEU A 27 7.85 -2.11 -0.33
C LEU A 27 7.58 -1.01 0.69
N SER A 28 8.64 -0.29 1.07
CA SER A 28 8.54 0.89 1.93
C SER A 28 7.67 1.95 1.26
N ALA A 29 7.12 2.86 2.07
CA ALA A 29 6.38 4.01 1.57
C ALA A 29 7.19 4.94 0.65
N ALA A 30 8.52 4.93 0.79
CA ALA A 30 9.45 5.69 -0.03
C ALA A 30 9.81 4.97 -1.35
N PHE A 31 9.34 3.72 -1.54
CA PHE A 31 9.56 2.91 -2.73
C PHE A 31 11.04 2.62 -3.06
N ASP A 32 11.91 2.78 -2.07
CA ASP A 32 13.37 2.65 -2.19
C ASP A 32 13.91 1.36 -1.59
N GLN A 33 13.15 0.75 -0.68
CA GLN A 33 13.54 -0.40 0.11
C GLN A 33 12.38 -1.36 0.26
N GLY A 34 12.70 -2.63 0.46
CA GLY A 34 11.70 -3.66 0.66
C GLY A 34 12.28 -4.95 1.18
N HIS A 35 11.40 -5.92 1.34
CA HIS A 35 11.80 -7.29 1.60
C HIS A 35 10.90 -8.30 0.89
N THR A 36 11.40 -9.51 0.74
CA THR A 36 10.65 -10.68 0.29
C THR A 36 11.00 -11.88 1.16
N PHE A 37 9.98 -12.66 1.51
CA PHE A 37 10.10 -13.90 2.25
C PHE A 37 9.27 -14.98 1.58
N SER A 38 9.53 -16.24 1.92
CA SER A 38 8.58 -17.30 1.59
C SER A 38 7.25 -17.05 2.29
N CYS A 39 6.13 -17.19 1.59
CA CYS A 39 4.81 -16.96 2.17
C CYS A 39 3.81 -18.03 1.76
N ALA A 40 2.93 -18.42 2.70
CA ALA A 40 1.91 -19.44 2.47
C ALA A 40 0.73 -18.93 1.64
N THR A 41 0.42 -17.63 1.68
CA THR A 41 -0.72 -17.03 0.95
C THR A 41 -0.67 -17.36 -0.55
N PHE A 42 0.52 -17.37 -1.13
CA PHE A 42 0.74 -17.69 -2.54
C PHE A 42 1.60 -18.95 -2.73
N ASN A 43 1.95 -19.64 -1.64
CA ASN A 43 2.94 -20.72 -1.61
C ASN A 43 4.23 -20.37 -2.39
N SER A 44 4.69 -19.13 -2.20
CA SER A 44 5.81 -18.55 -2.96
C SER A 44 7.13 -18.65 -2.17
N PRO A 45 8.27 -18.86 -2.84
CA PRO A 45 9.58 -18.72 -2.22
C PRO A 45 9.97 -17.24 -2.08
N CYS A 46 11.14 -16.99 -1.50
CA CYS A 46 11.79 -15.67 -1.57
C CYS A 46 12.02 -15.29 -3.05
N LEU A 47 11.58 -14.09 -3.45
CA LEU A 47 11.58 -13.66 -4.85
C LEU A 47 12.94 -13.16 -5.35
N SER A 48 13.90 -13.00 -4.46
CA SER A 48 15.27 -12.57 -4.75
C SER A 48 16.30 -13.42 -4.00
N LYS A 49 17.58 -13.31 -4.39
CA LYS A 49 18.70 -14.02 -3.76
C LYS A 49 18.86 -13.69 -2.27
N SER A 50 18.54 -12.45 -1.87
CA SER A 50 18.52 -11.97 -0.49
C SER A 50 17.10 -11.56 -0.14
N SER A 51 16.74 -11.61 1.14
CA SER A 51 15.42 -11.16 1.60
C SER A 51 15.24 -9.65 1.54
N LYS A 52 16.32 -8.86 1.58
CA LYS A 52 16.26 -7.40 1.43
C LYS A 52 16.41 -7.00 -0.03
N ILE A 53 15.57 -6.09 -0.48
CA ILE A 53 15.57 -5.57 -1.86
C ILE A 53 15.60 -4.05 -1.87
N CYS A 54 16.24 -3.50 -2.91
CA CYS A 54 16.23 -2.07 -3.22
C CYS A 54 15.79 -1.94 -4.68
N PRO A 55 14.51 -1.64 -4.96
CA PRO A 55 14.03 -1.50 -6.33
C PRO A 55 14.68 -0.31 -7.02
N GLU A 56 15.15 -0.50 -8.27
CA GLU A 56 15.63 0.61 -9.11
C GLU A 56 14.48 1.28 -9.87
N VAL A 57 13.53 0.47 -10.33
CA VAL A 57 12.36 0.91 -11.12
C VAL A 57 11.14 0.11 -10.66
N ILE A 58 10.01 0.80 -10.50
CA ILE A 58 8.72 0.19 -10.19
C ILE A 58 7.70 0.67 -11.23
N GLU A 59 7.05 -0.27 -11.91
CA GLU A 59 6.03 0.01 -12.92
C GLU A 59 4.66 -0.52 -12.46
N CYS A 60 3.59 0.22 -12.76
CA CYS A 60 2.22 -0.18 -12.46
C CYS A 60 1.36 -0.02 -13.71
N TRP A 61 0.67 -1.11 -14.10
CA TRP A 61 -0.06 -1.20 -15.36
C TRP A 61 -1.56 -1.32 -15.11
N GLY A 62 -2.34 -0.35 -15.58
CA GLY A 62 -3.79 -0.41 -15.56
C GLY A 62 -4.34 -1.17 -16.77
N VAL A 63 -4.93 -2.35 -16.55
CA VAL A 63 -5.53 -3.14 -17.64
C VAL A 63 -6.97 -2.69 -17.89
N VAL A 64 -7.24 -2.16 -19.08
CA VAL A 64 -8.58 -1.71 -19.50
C VAL A 64 -9.11 -2.64 -20.60
N ARG A 65 -10.34 -3.17 -20.43
CA ARG A 65 -11.00 -3.95 -21.49
C ARG A 65 -11.45 -3.03 -22.62
N LYS A 66 -11.14 -3.43 -23.85
CA LYS A 66 -11.56 -2.72 -25.06
C LYS A 66 -13.09 -2.74 -25.14
N GLY A 67 -13.73 -1.57 -25.21
CA GLY A 67 -15.18 -1.42 -25.33
C GLY A 67 -15.94 -0.97 -24.06
N THR A 68 -15.29 -0.88 -22.90
CA THR A 68 -15.93 -0.41 -21.64
C THR A 68 -15.66 1.07 -21.33
N GLN A 69 -15.13 1.83 -22.30
CA GLN A 69 -14.67 3.22 -22.09
C GLN A 69 -15.80 4.25 -21.90
N GLN A 70 -17.07 3.88 -22.14
CA GLN A 70 -18.16 4.86 -22.22
C GLN A 70 -18.99 5.06 -20.94
N GLU A 71 -18.84 4.23 -19.89
CA GLU A 71 -19.72 4.33 -18.70
C GLU A 71 -19.02 4.67 -17.37
N LYS A 72 -17.70 4.87 -17.35
CA LYS A 72 -16.95 5.08 -16.09
C LYS A 72 -16.09 6.35 -16.05
N GLN A 73 -16.49 7.40 -16.76
CA GLN A 73 -15.85 8.72 -16.57
C GLN A 73 -16.25 9.40 -15.25
N ASP A 74 -17.25 8.88 -14.53
CA ASP A 74 -17.50 9.19 -13.13
C ASP A 74 -16.70 8.30 -12.16
N ALA A 75 -15.51 7.85 -12.59
CA ALA A 75 -14.51 7.50 -11.61
C ALA A 75 -14.27 8.77 -10.79
N LEU A 76 -14.73 8.75 -9.53
CA LEU A 76 -14.59 9.81 -8.54
C LEU A 76 -13.28 10.57 -8.79
N LYS A 77 -13.31 11.89 -8.92
CA LYS A 77 -12.09 12.67 -9.22
C LYS A 77 -11.20 12.77 -7.99
N GLY A 78 -9.91 13.03 -8.21
CA GLY A 78 -8.94 13.24 -7.14
C GLY A 78 -8.39 11.97 -6.50
N THR A 79 -7.36 12.11 -5.66
CA THR A 79 -6.75 10.99 -4.93
C THR A 79 -7.67 10.48 -3.81
N VAL A 80 -7.48 9.25 -3.34
CA VAL A 80 -8.18 8.73 -2.14
C VAL A 80 -7.98 9.69 -0.96
N LEU A 81 -6.77 10.24 -0.79
CA LEU A 81 -6.48 11.20 0.27
C LEU A 81 -7.33 12.47 0.16
N GLU A 82 -7.51 13.02 -1.03
CA GLU A 82 -8.37 14.20 -1.24
C GLU A 82 -9.82 13.91 -0.87
N ARG A 83 -10.35 12.76 -1.31
CA ARG A 83 -11.75 12.39 -1.07
C ARG A 83 -12.07 12.16 0.40
N PHE A 84 -11.11 11.68 1.19
CA PHE A 84 -11.27 11.44 2.63
C PHE A 84 -10.62 12.53 3.49
N LYS A 85 -10.45 13.76 2.98
CA LYS A 85 -9.81 14.86 3.72
C LYS A 85 -10.67 15.32 4.90
N GLU A 86 -11.97 15.52 4.70
CA GLU A 86 -12.89 16.02 5.74
C GLU A 86 -13.07 15.01 6.87
N ASP A 87 -13.31 13.74 6.55
CA ASP A 87 -13.40 12.66 7.54
C ASP A 87 -12.12 12.55 8.36
N ARG A 88 -10.94 12.62 7.73
CA ARG A 88 -9.66 12.61 8.46
C ARG A 88 -9.50 13.84 9.36
N ASN A 89 -9.92 15.02 8.93
CA ASN A 89 -9.89 16.22 9.77
C ASN A 89 -10.83 16.07 10.98
N MET A 90 -12.02 15.50 10.79
CA MET A 90 -12.96 15.21 11.86
C MET A 90 -12.37 14.19 12.86
N LEU A 91 -11.82 13.07 12.37
CA LEU A 91 -11.13 12.07 13.20
C LEU A 91 -9.97 12.70 13.99
N ASN A 92 -9.27 13.67 13.40
CA ASN A 92 -8.18 14.38 14.08
C ASN A 92 -8.69 15.32 15.18
N MET A 93 -9.78 16.06 14.93
CA MET A 93 -10.41 16.94 15.93
C MET A 93 -10.97 16.16 17.13
N VAL A 94 -11.47 14.93 16.90
CA VAL A 94 -11.99 14.05 17.95
C VAL A 94 -10.86 13.27 18.67
N GLY A 95 -9.60 13.47 18.29
CA GLY A 95 -8.43 12.85 18.92
C GLY A 95 -8.23 11.37 18.57
N ILE A 96 -9.03 10.83 17.63
CA ILE A 96 -9.02 9.42 17.24
C ILE A 96 -8.18 9.13 15.99
N ALA A 97 -7.70 10.16 15.29
CA ALA A 97 -6.83 9.98 14.12
C ALA A 97 -5.50 9.26 14.45
N ASN A 98 -5.05 9.32 15.71
CA ASN A 98 -3.83 8.69 16.19
C ASN A 98 -4.08 7.67 17.34
N ALA A 99 -5.32 7.27 17.58
CA ALA A 99 -5.69 6.43 18.74
C ALA A 99 -5.32 4.94 18.59
N SER A 100 -4.16 4.66 18.00
CA SER A 100 -3.50 3.36 18.03
C SER A 100 -2.19 3.51 18.79
N GLU A 101 -2.28 3.81 20.08
CA GLU A 101 -1.30 3.31 21.07
C GLU A 101 -1.50 1.80 21.25
#